data_AF-H1YBZ2-F1
#
_entry.id   AF-H1YBZ2-F1
#
_cell.length_a   1.000
_cell.length_b   1.000
_cell.length_c   1.000
_cell.angle_alpha   90.00
_cell.angle_beta   90.00
_cell.angle_gamma   90.00
#
_symmetry.space_group_name_H-M   'P 1'
#
loop_
_entity.id
_entity.type
_entity.pdbx_description
1 polymer ?
#
loop_
_entity_poly.entity_id
_entity_poly.type
_entity_poly.pdbx_seq_one_letter_code
_entity_poly.pdbx_strand_id
1 'polypeptide(L)'
;MKTKFTLLALSLFCFMKPIFSQTIPIGFTNQKAFPIPLSGIEKTNKTLLTQGGTKTKYVSVDASNYVSLAQRLESNADSVERVIAIAYQANFGKLDISNTDALNANIKALNDKRSADMKQVSAARKAAKGYRYLARTANNFNFFFVKDAIDAEMYYNGTLSDNKAKFLSNSLLAFSSDGGKASIYNEIYADYYGPIRVGFGALISNKQTPSTTTPDPNETKNDAVQRLLGGGGNGVFSFSYPILDVQSKNAFFVKLAASPKLALDVPKIGTDNSAYAVNYNLGVEGSIFYTGALNVLTFYTNFRFAQLAGNGLFYDNLTKTDHKSFNMNQLSFGFAITSTFRLSYNYYFGDGFVTSNFPQTISFTIIPQ
;
A
#
# COMPACT_ATOMS: atom_id res chain seq x y z
N MET A 1 25.72 -4.77 26.75
CA MET A 1 24.56 -5.41 26.06
C MET A 1 24.33 -4.89 24.63
N LYS A 2 25.37 -4.66 23.81
CA LYS A 2 25.22 -4.04 22.46
C LYS A 2 25.38 -4.99 21.26
N THR A 3 25.66 -6.27 21.48
CA THR A 3 26.04 -7.22 20.41
C THR A 3 24.97 -8.26 20.04
N LYS A 4 23.83 -8.31 20.73
CA LYS A 4 22.79 -9.33 20.45
C LYS A 4 21.67 -8.88 19.51
N PHE A 5 21.56 -7.60 19.19
CA PHE A 5 20.46 -7.09 18.34
C PHE A 5 20.80 -7.07 16.84
N THR A 6 22.08 -6.99 16.47
CA THR A 6 22.52 -6.93 15.07
C THR A 6 22.46 -8.30 14.36
N LEU A 7 22.50 -9.41 15.09
CA LEU A 7 22.47 -10.75 14.50
C LEU A 7 21.08 -11.19 14.03
N LEU A 8 20.00 -10.62 14.59
CA LEU A 8 18.64 -11.03 14.22
C LEU A 8 18.23 -10.45 12.85
N ALA A 9 18.69 -9.24 12.51
CA ALA A 9 18.38 -8.58 11.24
C ALA A 9 19.19 -9.13 10.04
N LEU A 10 20.39 -9.69 10.28
CA LEU A 10 21.26 -10.20 9.21
C LEU A 10 20.94 -11.65 8.79
N SER A 11 20.31 -12.43 9.68
CA SER A 11 19.93 -13.83 9.40
C SER A 11 18.79 -13.98 8.37
N LEU A 12 18.07 -12.90 8.06
CA LEU A 12 16.98 -12.92 7.09
C LEU A 12 17.43 -12.77 5.62
N PHE A 13 18.72 -12.52 5.34
CA PHE A 13 19.19 -12.09 4.01
C PHE A 13 20.13 -13.05 3.26
N CYS A 14 20.50 -14.22 3.82
CA CYS A 14 21.59 -15.05 3.27
C CYS A 14 21.20 -16.39 2.60
N PHE A 15 19.92 -16.66 2.29
CA PHE A 15 19.53 -17.90 1.60
C PHE A 15 18.92 -17.67 0.21
N MET A 16 19.72 -17.25 -0.76
CA MET A 16 19.39 -17.41 -2.18
C MET A 16 20.63 -17.92 -2.95
N LYS A 17 20.67 -19.22 -3.25
CA LYS A 17 21.56 -19.80 -4.27
C LYS A 17 20.88 -19.73 -5.65
N PRO A 18 21.63 -19.55 -6.75
CA PRO A 18 21.11 -19.69 -8.10
C PRO A 18 21.21 -21.14 -8.58
N ILE A 19 20.17 -21.67 -9.25
CA ILE A 19 20.24 -22.94 -10.00
C ILE A 19 20.03 -22.64 -11.49
N PHE A 20 20.90 -23.26 -12.28
CA PHE A 20 21.17 -23.09 -13.71
C PHE A 20 20.08 -23.63 -14.67
N SER A 21 20.04 -22.97 -15.84
CA SER A 21 19.98 -23.49 -17.23
C SER A 21 19.13 -24.72 -17.57
N GLN A 22 18.15 -24.52 -18.46
CA GLN A 22 17.81 -25.52 -19.49
C GLN A 22 17.45 -24.84 -20.83
N THR A 23 18.07 -25.33 -21.90
CA THR A 23 17.76 -25.09 -23.31
C THR A 23 16.58 -25.95 -23.75
N ILE A 24 15.68 -25.41 -24.58
CA ILE A 24 14.56 -26.16 -25.19
C ILE A 24 14.63 -25.98 -26.72
N PRO A 25 14.47 -27.05 -27.52
CA PRO A 25 14.50 -26.98 -28.98
C PRO A 25 13.18 -26.44 -29.55
N ILE A 26 13.31 -25.66 -30.61
CA ILE A 26 12.20 -25.03 -31.34
C ILE A 26 11.82 -25.95 -32.51
N GLY A 27 10.58 -26.46 -32.51
CA GLY A 27 9.93 -27.06 -33.68
C GLY A 27 8.64 -26.31 -33.98
N PHE A 28 8.57 -25.63 -35.12
CA PHE A 28 7.34 -24.96 -35.58
C PHE A 28 6.59 -25.86 -36.55
N THR A 29 5.31 -26.12 -36.27
CA THR A 29 4.37 -26.61 -37.27
C THR A 29 3.09 -25.76 -37.24
N ASN A 30 2.61 -25.39 -38.43
CA ASN A 30 1.50 -24.47 -38.68
C ASN A 30 0.21 -24.84 -37.94
N GLN A 31 -0.37 -23.90 -37.18
CA GLN A 31 -1.75 -23.99 -36.69
C GLN A 31 -2.55 -22.71 -36.97
N LYS A 32 -3.77 -22.95 -37.46
CA LYS A 32 -4.82 -21.97 -37.78
C LYS A 32 -5.22 -21.17 -36.53
N ALA A 33 -5.75 -19.97 -36.78
CA ALA A 33 -6.24 -19.00 -35.79
C ALA A 33 -6.91 -19.65 -34.57
N PHE A 34 -6.32 -19.43 -33.39
CA PHE A 34 -6.87 -19.86 -32.11
C PHE A 34 -8.04 -18.95 -31.72
N PRO A 35 -9.26 -19.48 -31.50
CA PRO A 35 -10.21 -18.82 -30.61
C PRO A 35 -9.60 -18.86 -29.20
N ILE A 36 -9.43 -17.70 -28.56
CA ILE A 36 -8.99 -17.64 -27.16
C ILE A 36 -10.11 -18.24 -26.30
N PRO A 37 -9.97 -19.44 -25.72
CA PRO A 37 -10.95 -19.96 -24.80
C PRO A 37 -10.59 -19.39 -23.42
N LEU A 38 -11.18 -18.24 -23.08
CA LEU A 38 -11.16 -17.73 -21.69
C LEU A 38 -11.83 -18.73 -20.71
N SER A 39 -12.53 -19.75 -21.22
CA SER A 39 -13.22 -20.78 -20.44
C SER A 39 -12.30 -21.73 -19.64
N GLY A 40 -11.00 -21.78 -19.94
CA GLY A 40 -10.02 -22.56 -19.17
C GLY A 40 -9.56 -21.88 -17.88
N ILE A 41 -9.60 -20.55 -17.82
CA ILE A 41 -9.15 -19.77 -16.66
C ILE A 41 -10.19 -19.82 -15.53
N GLU A 42 -11.48 -19.92 -15.87
CA GLU A 42 -12.54 -20.07 -14.86
C GLU A 42 -12.58 -21.47 -14.22
N LYS A 43 -12.29 -22.56 -14.96
CA LYS A 43 -12.51 -23.93 -14.44
C LYS A 43 -11.48 -24.37 -13.40
N THR A 44 -10.23 -23.94 -13.52
CA THR A 44 -9.19 -24.32 -12.54
C THR A 44 -9.40 -23.65 -11.18
N ASN A 45 -10.10 -22.50 -11.13
CA ASN A 45 -10.44 -21.80 -9.90
C ASN A 45 -11.89 -22.01 -9.43
N LYS A 46 -12.81 -22.53 -10.27
CA LYS A 46 -14.19 -22.86 -9.86
C LYS A 46 -14.34 -24.22 -9.16
N THR A 47 -13.31 -25.07 -9.13
CA THR A 47 -13.42 -26.40 -8.50
C THR A 47 -13.16 -26.37 -6.98
N LEU A 48 -13.70 -25.36 -6.29
CA LEU A 48 -13.86 -25.31 -4.83
C LEU A 48 -14.66 -24.04 -4.52
N LEU A 49 -15.99 -24.09 -4.62
CA LEU A 49 -16.92 -23.18 -3.92
C LEU A 49 -18.37 -23.59 -4.20
N THR A 50 -18.77 -24.78 -3.74
CA THR A 50 -20.16 -25.04 -3.33
C THR A 50 -20.26 -26.35 -2.52
N GLN A 51 -20.34 -26.22 -1.20
CA GLN A 51 -21.30 -26.94 -0.35
C GLN A 51 -21.24 -26.35 1.07
N GLY A 52 -22.42 -26.26 1.71
CA GLY A 52 -22.68 -25.44 2.89
C GLY A 52 -21.83 -25.75 4.13
N GLY A 53 -21.62 -24.71 4.94
CA GLY A 53 -20.89 -24.77 6.21
C GLY A 53 -19.45 -24.25 6.09
N THR A 54 -19.29 -22.93 6.06
CA THR A 54 -18.07 -22.23 5.64
C THR A 54 -16.88 -22.44 6.59
N LYS A 55 -16.06 -23.47 6.35
CA LYS A 55 -14.62 -23.42 6.62
C LYS A 55 -13.92 -22.97 5.35
N THR A 56 -13.48 -21.71 5.31
CA THR A 56 -12.67 -21.19 4.20
C THR A 56 -11.31 -21.89 4.20
N LYS A 57 -11.13 -22.88 3.33
CA LYS A 57 -9.85 -23.57 3.16
C LYS A 57 -9.00 -22.72 2.20
N TYR A 58 -8.11 -21.91 2.75
CA TYR A 58 -7.13 -21.15 1.97
C TYR A 58 -6.18 -22.14 1.28
N VAL A 59 -6.31 -22.30 -0.04
CA VAL A 59 -5.34 -23.05 -0.83
C VAL A 59 -4.08 -22.18 -0.89
N SER A 60 -3.00 -22.62 -0.26
CA SER A 60 -1.68 -22.00 -0.45
C SER A 60 -1.26 -22.23 -1.90
N VAL A 61 -1.41 -21.22 -2.74
CA VAL A 61 -0.93 -21.27 -4.12
C VAL A 61 0.57 -21.04 -4.07
N ASP A 62 1.35 -22.05 -4.46
CA ASP A 62 2.81 -21.94 -4.57
C ASP A 62 3.18 -20.81 -5.55
N ALA A 63 4.15 -19.98 -5.17
CA ALA A 63 4.69 -18.88 -5.96
C ALA A 63 5.08 -19.33 -7.39
N SER A 64 5.55 -20.57 -7.53
CA SER A 64 5.89 -21.19 -8.82
C SER A 64 4.72 -21.21 -9.82
N ASN A 65 3.48 -21.41 -9.32
CA ASN A 65 2.28 -21.42 -10.16
C ASN A 65 1.98 -20.02 -10.73
N TYR A 66 2.15 -18.97 -9.92
CA TYR A 66 1.97 -17.59 -10.38
C TYR A 66 3.02 -17.18 -11.42
N VAL A 67 4.28 -17.60 -11.25
CA VAL A 67 5.31 -17.38 -12.26
C VAL A 67 4.94 -18.06 -13.58
N SER A 68 4.52 -19.33 -13.53
CA SER A 68 4.13 -20.08 -14.72
C SER A 68 2.93 -19.45 -15.44
N LEU A 69 1.95 -18.94 -14.70
CA LEU A 69 0.77 -18.29 -15.25
C LEU A 69 1.11 -16.94 -15.88
N ALA A 70 1.98 -16.15 -15.23
CA ALA A 70 2.47 -14.91 -15.80
C ALA A 70 3.21 -15.14 -17.12
N GLN A 71 4.10 -16.15 -17.16
CA GLN A 71 4.83 -16.53 -18.38
C GLN A 71 3.88 -16.95 -19.50
N ARG A 72 2.83 -17.74 -19.20
CA ARG A 72 1.82 -18.13 -20.19
C ARG A 72 1.06 -16.93 -20.73
N LEU A 73 0.66 -16.00 -19.87
CA LEU A 73 -0.06 -14.79 -20.28
C LEU A 73 0.81 -13.89 -21.16
N GLU A 74 2.09 -13.73 -20.84
CA GLU A 74 3.05 -12.98 -21.67
C GLU A 74 3.29 -13.67 -23.01
N SER A 75 3.54 -14.99 -23.00
CA SER A 75 3.73 -15.75 -24.24
C SER A 75 2.50 -15.66 -25.15
N ASN A 76 1.29 -15.70 -24.58
CA ASN A 76 0.06 -15.51 -25.33
C ASN A 76 -0.08 -14.08 -25.86
N ALA A 77 0.22 -13.07 -25.05
CA ALA A 77 0.21 -11.67 -25.46
C ALA A 77 1.19 -11.41 -26.63
N ASP A 78 2.40 -11.95 -26.56
CA ASP A 78 3.41 -11.84 -27.62
C ASP A 78 2.98 -12.58 -28.90
N SER A 79 2.32 -13.72 -28.76
CA SER A 79 1.76 -14.45 -29.90
C SER A 79 0.64 -13.66 -30.58
N VAL A 80 -0.27 -13.07 -29.80
CA VAL A 80 -1.36 -12.23 -30.32
C VAL A 80 -0.80 -10.97 -30.98
N GLU A 81 0.17 -10.30 -30.38
CA GLU A 81 0.84 -9.13 -30.97
C GLU A 81 1.50 -9.45 -32.32
N ARG A 82 2.19 -10.60 -32.43
CA ARG A 82 2.73 -11.07 -33.71
C ARG A 82 1.65 -11.32 -34.76
N VAL A 83 0.54 -11.95 -34.39
CA VAL A 83 -0.58 -12.20 -35.32
C VAL A 83 -1.21 -10.89 -35.78
N ILE A 84 -1.41 -9.93 -34.89
CA ILE A 84 -1.92 -8.58 -35.23
C ILE A 84 -0.97 -7.90 -36.21
N ALA A 85 0.34 -7.94 -35.96
CA ALA A 85 1.34 -7.33 -36.84
C ALA A 85 1.31 -7.94 -38.25
N ILE A 86 1.25 -9.27 -38.36
CA ILE A 86 1.16 -9.98 -39.64
C ILE A 86 -0.16 -9.64 -40.37
N ALA A 87 -1.29 -9.68 -39.67
CA ALA A 87 -2.59 -9.36 -40.25
C ALA A 87 -2.67 -7.90 -40.71
N TYR A 88 -2.08 -6.98 -39.96
CA TYR A 88 -2.00 -5.57 -40.33
C TYR A 88 -1.14 -5.39 -41.60
N GLN A 89 0.06 -5.96 -41.65
CA GLN A 89 0.91 -5.92 -42.86
C GLN A 89 0.22 -6.54 -44.10
N ALA A 90 -0.45 -7.68 -43.92
CA ALA A 90 -1.15 -8.37 -45.01
C ALA A 90 -2.35 -7.58 -45.56
N ASN A 91 -3.02 -6.80 -44.72
CA ASN A 91 -4.15 -5.95 -45.13
C ASN A 91 -3.69 -4.62 -45.75
N PHE A 92 -2.56 -4.06 -45.33
CA PHE A 92 -1.96 -2.90 -45.98
C PHE A 92 -1.61 -3.17 -47.45
N GLY A 93 -1.12 -4.36 -47.77
CA GLY A 93 -0.83 -4.76 -49.14
C GLY A 93 -2.06 -4.94 -50.04
N LYS A 94 -3.28 -4.83 -49.50
CA LYS A 94 -4.55 -4.99 -50.23
C LYS A 94 -5.34 -3.69 -50.37
N LEU A 95 -4.79 -2.57 -49.90
CA LEU A 95 -5.46 -1.29 -49.96
C LEU A 95 -5.51 -0.80 -51.41
N ASP A 96 -6.71 -0.49 -51.89
CA ASP A 96 -6.90 0.16 -53.18
C ASP A 96 -6.51 1.63 -53.06
N ILE A 97 -5.43 1.99 -53.76
CA ILE A 97 -4.85 3.34 -53.77
C ILE A 97 -5.56 4.28 -54.74
N SER A 98 -6.53 3.79 -55.54
CA SER A 98 -7.20 4.59 -56.56
C SER A 98 -8.29 5.51 -56.01
N ASN A 99 -8.77 5.28 -54.78
CA ASN A 99 -9.81 6.08 -54.12
C ASN A 99 -9.37 6.51 -52.72
N THR A 100 -9.00 7.78 -52.58
CA THR A 100 -8.47 8.38 -51.35
C THR A 100 -9.43 8.27 -50.16
N ASP A 101 -10.73 8.44 -50.37
CA ASP A 101 -11.71 8.41 -49.27
C ASP A 101 -11.94 6.97 -48.78
N ALA A 102 -12.04 6.02 -49.70
CA ALA A 102 -12.14 4.59 -49.38
C ALA A 102 -10.85 4.09 -48.71
N LEU A 103 -9.69 4.54 -49.18
CA LEU A 103 -8.39 4.27 -48.57
C LEU A 103 -8.32 4.78 -47.13
N ASN A 104 -8.71 6.03 -46.90
CA ASN A 104 -8.73 6.64 -45.57
C ASN A 104 -9.70 5.92 -44.62
N ALA A 105 -10.89 5.53 -45.09
CA ALA A 105 -11.84 4.75 -44.30
C ALA A 105 -11.28 3.38 -43.91
N ASN A 106 -10.62 2.67 -44.84
CA ASN A 106 -10.00 1.38 -44.59
C ASN A 106 -8.81 1.47 -43.62
N ILE A 107 -7.96 2.49 -43.75
CA ILE A 107 -6.86 2.76 -42.82
C ILE A 107 -7.41 3.00 -41.42
N LYS A 108 -8.46 3.82 -41.30
CA LYS A 108 -9.11 4.10 -40.01
C LYS A 108 -9.66 2.81 -39.38
N ALA A 109 -10.40 1.99 -40.13
CA ALA A 109 -10.96 0.74 -39.63
C ALA A 109 -9.87 -0.25 -39.18
N LEU A 110 -8.76 -0.34 -39.90
CA LEU A 110 -7.60 -1.17 -39.53
C LEU A 110 -6.92 -0.66 -38.25
N ASN A 111 -6.77 0.65 -38.10
CA ASN A 111 -6.20 1.26 -36.90
C ASN A 111 -7.13 1.07 -35.69
N ASP A 112 -8.44 1.23 -35.87
CA ASP A 112 -9.45 1.02 -34.82
C ASP A 112 -9.42 -0.45 -34.34
N LYS A 113 -9.34 -1.41 -35.27
CA LYS A 113 -9.20 -2.84 -34.95
C LYS A 113 -7.89 -3.15 -34.22
N ARG A 114 -6.75 -2.66 -34.73
CA ARG A 114 -5.44 -2.83 -34.07
C ARG A 114 -5.46 -2.25 -32.66
N SER A 115 -6.07 -1.08 -32.46
CA SER A 115 -6.20 -0.46 -31.14
C SER A 115 -7.02 -1.33 -30.18
N ALA A 116 -8.14 -1.89 -30.64
CA ALA A 116 -8.96 -2.80 -29.85
C ALA A 116 -8.20 -4.08 -29.46
N ASP A 117 -7.47 -4.68 -30.39
CA ASP A 117 -6.70 -5.90 -30.12
C ASP A 117 -5.51 -5.62 -29.18
N MET A 118 -4.82 -4.48 -29.34
CA MET A 118 -3.73 -4.06 -28.43
C MET A 118 -4.21 -3.76 -27.00
N LYS A 119 -5.48 -3.36 -26.81
CA LYS A 119 -6.06 -3.25 -25.45
C LYS A 119 -6.12 -4.62 -24.76
N GLN A 120 -6.42 -5.70 -25.48
CA GLN A 120 -6.44 -7.05 -24.92
C GLN A 120 -5.02 -7.52 -24.55
N VAL A 121 -4.03 -7.26 -25.42
CA VAL A 121 -2.60 -7.52 -25.13
C VAL A 121 -2.15 -6.79 -23.88
N SER A 122 -2.49 -5.50 -23.76
CA SER A 122 -2.19 -4.68 -22.57
C SER A 122 -2.84 -5.26 -21.31
N ALA A 123 -4.11 -5.69 -21.37
CA ALA A 123 -4.80 -6.33 -20.26
C ALA A 123 -4.11 -7.64 -19.83
N ALA A 124 -3.71 -8.48 -20.78
CA ALA A 124 -2.99 -9.73 -20.50
C ALA A 124 -1.61 -9.48 -19.84
N ARG A 125 -0.85 -8.50 -20.34
CA ARG A 125 0.43 -8.07 -19.74
C ARG A 125 0.24 -7.49 -18.33
N LYS A 126 -0.81 -6.69 -18.12
CA LYS A 126 -1.19 -6.18 -16.78
C LYS A 126 -1.47 -7.34 -15.82
N ALA A 127 -2.24 -8.34 -16.25
CA ALA A 127 -2.51 -9.54 -15.46
C ALA A 127 -1.22 -10.33 -15.14
N ALA A 128 -0.33 -10.53 -16.12
CA ALA A 128 0.95 -11.20 -15.92
C ALA A 128 1.87 -10.48 -14.91
N LYS A 129 1.96 -9.14 -15.01
CA LYS A 129 2.66 -8.32 -14.02
C LYS A 129 2.05 -8.47 -12.63
N GLY A 130 0.72 -8.54 -12.56
CA GLY A 130 -0.03 -8.88 -11.35
C GLY A 130 0.47 -10.18 -10.72
N TYR A 131 0.50 -11.28 -11.48
CA TYR A 131 0.95 -12.59 -11.00
C TYR A 131 2.44 -12.63 -10.62
N ARG A 132 3.32 -11.96 -11.36
CA ARG A 132 4.75 -11.84 -10.97
C ARG A 132 4.92 -11.11 -9.65
N TYR A 133 4.12 -10.08 -9.41
CA TYR A 133 4.12 -9.40 -8.13
C TYR A 133 3.69 -10.36 -7.01
N LEU A 134 2.66 -11.19 -7.21
CA LEU A 134 2.25 -12.22 -6.24
C LEU A 134 3.37 -13.22 -5.98
N ALA A 135 4.02 -13.71 -7.02
CA ALA A 135 5.14 -14.62 -6.86
C ALA A 135 6.31 -14.02 -6.07
N ARG A 136 6.64 -12.74 -6.31
CA ARG A 136 7.73 -12.03 -5.61
C ARG A 136 7.41 -11.71 -4.16
N THR A 137 6.13 -11.61 -3.83
CA THR A 137 5.62 -11.22 -2.51
C THR A 137 5.02 -12.40 -1.75
N ALA A 138 4.95 -13.58 -2.37
CA ALA A 138 4.54 -14.79 -1.71
C ALA A 138 5.56 -15.12 -0.62
N ASN A 139 5.10 -15.09 0.63
CA ASN A 139 5.91 -15.48 1.77
C ASN A 139 5.41 -16.83 2.30
N ASN A 140 6.32 -17.77 2.55
CA ASN A 140 5.98 -19.09 3.10
C ASN A 140 5.81 -19.07 4.64
N PHE A 141 6.04 -17.93 5.29
CA PHE A 141 5.84 -17.78 6.74
C PHE A 141 4.34 -17.68 7.09
N ASN A 142 3.72 -18.82 7.36
CA ASN A 142 2.29 -18.99 7.66
C ASN A 142 1.86 -18.68 9.11
N PHE A 143 2.60 -17.87 9.88
CA PHE A 143 2.25 -17.65 11.29
C PHE A 143 1.04 -16.72 11.51
N PHE A 144 0.66 -15.91 10.53
CA PHE A 144 -0.39 -14.89 10.67
C PHE A 144 -1.40 -14.92 9.52
N PHE A 145 -2.51 -14.19 9.70
CA PHE A 145 -3.63 -14.17 8.75
C PHE A 145 -3.28 -13.54 7.40
N VAL A 146 -2.36 -12.58 7.38
CA VAL A 146 -1.88 -11.92 6.16
C VAL A 146 -0.58 -12.58 5.70
N LYS A 147 -0.60 -13.17 4.49
CA LYS A 147 0.48 -14.04 4.01
C LYS A 147 1.30 -13.41 2.90
N ASP A 148 0.67 -12.60 2.07
CA ASP A 148 1.29 -12.00 0.90
C ASP A 148 0.88 -10.53 0.72
N ALA A 149 1.37 -9.91 -0.34
CA ALA A 149 1.06 -8.52 -0.64
C ALA A 149 -0.39 -8.30 -1.08
N ILE A 150 -1.09 -9.30 -1.61
CA ILE A 150 -2.53 -9.18 -1.90
C ILE A 150 -3.30 -9.07 -0.61
N ASP A 151 -3.03 -9.95 0.35
CA ASP A 151 -3.73 -9.94 1.64
C ASP A 151 -3.46 -8.61 2.35
N ALA A 152 -2.22 -8.11 2.30
CA ALA A 152 -1.86 -6.81 2.87
C ALA A 152 -2.55 -5.67 2.11
N GLU A 153 -2.56 -5.68 0.78
CA GLU A 153 -3.24 -4.68 -0.03
C GLU A 153 -4.74 -4.63 0.30
N MET A 154 -5.40 -5.79 0.36
CA MET A 154 -6.80 -5.92 0.76
C MET A 154 -7.04 -5.42 2.18
N TYR A 155 -6.13 -5.68 3.12
CA TYR A 155 -6.22 -5.17 4.50
C TYR A 155 -6.25 -3.63 4.55
N TYR A 156 -5.32 -2.96 3.85
CA TYR A 156 -5.18 -1.51 3.93
C TYR A 156 -6.16 -0.77 3.02
N ASN A 157 -6.50 -1.33 1.86
CA ASN A 157 -7.34 -0.66 0.85
C ASN A 157 -8.79 -1.14 0.83
N GLY A 158 -9.12 -2.27 1.46
CA GLY A 158 -10.46 -2.89 1.42
C GLY A 158 -10.84 -3.51 0.08
N THR A 159 -10.21 -3.10 -1.02
CA THR A 159 -10.37 -3.63 -2.37
C THR A 159 -9.01 -3.82 -3.05
N LEU A 160 -8.95 -4.75 -4.01
CA LEU A 160 -7.80 -4.87 -4.91
C LEU A 160 -7.81 -3.66 -5.84
N SER A 161 -6.86 -2.74 -5.64
CA SER A 161 -6.69 -1.59 -6.50
C SER A 161 -5.95 -2.01 -7.77
N ASP A 162 -6.40 -1.50 -8.91
CA ASP A 162 -5.74 -1.73 -10.19
C ASP A 162 -4.32 -1.11 -10.24
N ASN A 163 -4.03 -0.18 -9.33
CA ASN A 163 -2.72 0.43 -9.10
C ASN A 163 -2.19 0.04 -7.71
N LYS A 164 -1.16 -0.80 -7.70
CA LYS A 164 -0.51 -1.33 -6.48
C LYS A 164 0.42 -0.33 -5.80
N ALA A 165 1.05 0.54 -6.59
CA ALA A 165 1.79 1.69 -6.09
C ALA A 165 0.83 2.88 -6.04
N LYS A 166 0.60 3.42 -4.84
CA LYS A 166 -0.22 4.61 -4.64
C LYS A 166 0.68 5.81 -4.39
N PHE A 167 0.46 6.85 -5.18
CA PHE A 167 1.00 8.17 -4.89
C PHE A 167 -0.04 8.94 -4.08
N LEU A 168 0.39 9.63 -3.03
CA LEU A 168 -0.48 10.40 -2.14
C LEU A 168 -1.58 9.53 -1.51
N SER A 169 -1.23 8.32 -1.07
CA SER A 169 -2.19 7.35 -0.51
C SER A 169 -2.90 7.84 0.75
N ASN A 170 -2.29 8.80 1.46
CA ASN A 170 -2.88 9.41 2.65
C ASN A 170 -2.42 10.86 2.76
N SER A 171 -3.37 11.79 2.66
CA SER A 171 -3.16 13.22 2.89
C SER A 171 -3.91 13.63 4.15
N LEU A 172 -3.17 13.96 5.20
CA LEU A 172 -3.67 14.37 6.50
C LEU A 172 -3.27 15.82 6.77
N LEU A 173 -4.26 16.68 6.89
CA LEU A 173 -4.13 18.02 7.43
C LEU A 173 -4.53 17.98 8.91
N ALA A 174 -3.64 18.36 9.82
CA ALA A 174 -3.91 18.36 11.25
C ALA A 174 -3.62 19.72 11.87
N PHE A 175 -4.56 20.20 12.68
CA PHE A 175 -4.47 21.43 13.46
C PHE A 175 -4.38 21.06 14.95
N SER A 176 -3.30 21.51 15.59
CA SER A 176 -3.08 21.33 17.03
C SER A 176 -3.76 22.44 17.82
N SER A 177 -4.48 22.08 18.88
CA SER A 177 -5.07 23.06 19.81
C SER A 177 -4.01 23.86 20.55
N ASP A 178 -2.84 23.26 20.79
CA ASP A 178 -1.71 23.91 21.45
C ASP A 178 -0.79 24.54 20.40
N GLY A 179 -0.55 25.85 20.52
CA GLY A 179 0.36 26.62 19.66
C GLY A 179 -0.13 26.97 18.24
N GLY A 180 -1.38 26.67 17.87
CA GLY A 180 -1.93 27.04 16.54
C GLY A 180 -1.16 26.43 15.35
N LYS A 181 -0.43 25.34 15.59
CA LYS A 181 0.39 24.68 14.58
C LYS A 181 -0.49 23.86 13.63
N ALA A 182 -0.29 24.06 12.34
CA ALA A 182 -0.90 23.31 11.26
C ALA A 182 0.17 22.44 10.60
N SER A 183 -0.18 21.19 10.33
CA SER A 183 0.72 20.21 9.72
C SER A 183 0.00 19.45 8.61
N ILE A 184 0.72 19.20 7.53
CA ILE A 184 0.27 18.43 6.38
C ILE A 184 1.20 17.23 6.27
N TYR A 185 0.66 16.06 6.54
CA TYR A 185 1.32 14.79 6.25
C TYR A 185 0.84 14.27 4.89
N ASN A 186 1.78 13.88 4.05
CA ASN A 186 1.49 13.17 2.82
C ASN A 186 2.33 11.90 2.74
N GLU A 187 1.66 10.79 2.51
CA GLU A 187 2.35 9.57 2.10
C GLU A 187 2.57 9.59 0.59
N ILE A 188 3.79 9.90 0.19
CA ILE A 188 4.17 10.14 -1.21
C ILE A 188 4.19 8.82 -1.98
N TYR A 189 4.62 7.75 -1.34
CA TYR A 189 4.73 6.43 -1.96
C TYR A 189 4.36 5.33 -0.96
N ALA A 190 3.57 4.36 -1.41
CA ALA A 190 3.32 3.14 -0.66
C ALA A 190 3.31 1.93 -1.60
N ASP A 191 3.92 0.84 -1.16
CA ASP A 191 3.92 -0.48 -1.81
C ASP A 191 3.98 -1.58 -0.74
N TYR A 192 4.01 -2.84 -1.18
CA TYR A 192 4.04 -4.00 -0.32
C TYR A 192 5.20 -4.92 -0.71
N TYR A 193 5.95 -5.36 0.29
CA TYR A 193 6.96 -6.39 0.18
C TYR A 193 6.51 -7.61 0.97
N GLY A 194 5.87 -8.54 0.26
CA GLY A 194 5.11 -9.59 0.92
C GLY A 194 4.01 -9.02 1.78
N PRO A 195 3.77 -9.58 2.97
CA PRO A 195 2.75 -9.07 3.87
C PRO A 195 3.11 -7.74 4.54
N ILE A 196 4.33 -7.22 4.33
CA ILE A 196 4.78 -5.95 4.92
C ILE A 196 4.44 -4.81 3.97
N ARG A 197 3.67 -3.84 4.46
CA ARG A 197 3.49 -2.57 3.78
C ARG A 197 4.70 -1.67 4.02
N VAL A 198 5.25 -1.11 2.95
CA VAL A 198 6.35 -0.14 2.98
C VAL A 198 5.82 1.19 2.47
N GLY A 199 5.95 2.25 3.27
CA GLY A 199 5.51 3.59 2.92
C GLY A 199 6.64 4.61 3.07
N PHE A 200 6.68 5.59 2.19
CA PHE A 200 7.49 6.80 2.33
C PHE A 200 6.56 8.02 2.42
N GLY A 201 6.62 8.74 3.54
CA GLY A 201 5.83 9.94 3.77
C GLY A 201 6.67 11.13 4.18
N ALA A 202 6.11 12.32 4.06
CA ALA A 202 6.72 13.58 4.48
C ALA A 202 5.71 14.42 5.25
N LEU A 203 6.18 15.05 6.33
CA LEU A 203 5.42 16.04 7.08
C LEU A 203 5.92 17.45 6.79
N ILE A 204 5.00 18.34 6.43
CA ILE A 204 5.23 19.78 6.34
C ILE A 204 4.44 20.44 7.46
N SER A 205 5.11 21.06 8.43
CA SER A 205 4.48 21.85 9.48
C SER A 205 4.81 23.33 9.34
N ASN A 206 3.89 24.20 9.76
CA ASN A 206 4.25 25.61 9.92
C ASN A 206 5.18 25.76 11.14
N LYS A 207 6.31 26.45 10.92
CA LYS A 207 7.13 26.91 12.04
C LYS A 207 6.52 28.19 12.56
N GLN A 208 6.28 28.25 13.86
CA GLN A 208 5.93 29.50 14.51
C GLN A 208 7.24 30.25 14.71
N THR A 209 7.47 31.34 13.96
CA THR A 209 8.73 32.07 13.98
C THR A 209 9.08 32.46 15.42
N PRO A 210 10.16 31.93 16.03
CA PRO A 210 10.56 32.39 17.34
C PRO A 210 11.10 33.81 17.20
N SER A 211 10.65 34.73 18.06
CA SER A 211 11.18 36.10 18.13
C SER A 211 12.65 36.17 18.59
N THR A 212 13.32 35.03 18.78
CA THR A 212 14.69 34.94 19.31
C THR A 212 15.52 33.93 18.51
N THR A 213 16.82 34.19 18.42
CA THR A 213 17.83 33.43 17.64
C THR A 213 18.18 32.06 18.24
N THR A 214 17.66 31.73 19.41
CA THR A 214 17.90 30.45 20.09
C THR A 214 16.67 29.54 19.92
N PRO A 215 16.82 28.31 19.42
CA PRO A 215 15.69 27.38 19.31
C PRO A 215 15.10 27.10 20.69
N ASP A 216 13.82 27.40 20.90
CA ASP A 216 13.13 27.05 22.13
C ASP A 216 13.04 25.50 22.24
N PRO A 217 13.55 24.88 23.32
CA PRO A 217 13.42 23.44 23.53
C PRO A 217 11.95 22.95 23.50
N ASN A 218 10.99 23.79 23.89
CA ASN A 218 9.56 23.46 23.79
C ASN A 218 9.06 23.44 22.35
N GLU A 219 9.57 24.32 21.49
CA GLU A 219 9.23 24.33 20.07
C GLU A 219 9.72 23.04 19.40
N THR A 220 10.96 22.63 19.71
CA THR A 220 11.57 21.39 19.22
C THR A 220 10.78 20.15 19.66
N LYS A 221 10.37 20.12 20.93
CA LYS A 221 9.51 19.06 21.48
C LYS A 221 8.17 19.00 20.76
N ASN A 222 7.49 20.14 20.62
CA ASN A 222 6.19 20.20 19.97
C ASN A 222 6.27 19.76 18.50
N ASP A 223 7.34 20.13 17.79
CA ASP A 223 7.60 19.64 16.44
C ASP A 223 7.83 18.12 16.42
N ALA A 224 8.55 17.56 17.38
CA ALA A 224 8.76 16.11 17.47
C ALA A 224 7.48 15.35 17.79
N VAL A 225 6.63 15.88 18.67
CA VAL A 225 5.30 15.33 18.98
C VAL A 225 4.41 15.37 17.74
N GLN A 226 4.38 16.49 17.01
CA GLN A 226 3.61 16.57 15.77
C GLN A 226 4.11 15.61 14.70
N ARG A 227 5.43 15.47 14.56
CA ARG A 227 6.04 14.44 13.71
C ARG A 227 5.57 13.06 14.11
N LEU A 228 5.64 12.70 15.39
CA LEU A 228 5.17 11.41 15.87
C LEU A 228 3.68 11.16 15.57
N LEU A 229 2.83 12.16 15.82
CA LEU A 229 1.38 12.10 15.58
C LEU A 229 1.02 12.01 14.10
N GLY A 230 1.76 12.72 13.26
CA GLY A 230 1.61 12.70 11.80
C GLY A 230 2.13 11.42 11.14
N GLY A 231 2.78 10.51 11.89
CA GLY A 231 3.38 9.30 11.32
C GLY A 231 4.85 9.46 10.90
N GLY A 232 5.50 10.59 11.25
CA GLY A 232 6.94 10.82 11.34
C GLY A 232 7.37 12.22 10.83
N GLY A 233 8.68 12.42 10.55
CA GLY A 233 9.30 13.69 10.21
C GLY A 233 9.35 14.12 8.73
N ASN A 234 10.40 14.85 8.36
CA ASN A 234 10.55 15.46 7.02
C ASN A 234 10.52 14.41 5.91
N GLY A 235 11.01 13.20 6.21
CA GLY A 235 10.90 12.01 5.39
C GLY A 235 10.85 10.79 6.28
N VAL A 236 9.91 9.89 6.05
CA VAL A 236 9.66 8.75 6.94
C VAL A 236 9.53 7.50 6.12
N PHE A 237 10.38 6.52 6.39
CA PHE A 237 10.13 5.16 5.96
C PHE A 237 9.31 4.45 7.02
N SER A 238 8.14 3.94 6.63
CA SER A 238 7.26 3.17 7.48
C SER A 238 7.17 1.73 7.00
N PHE A 239 7.24 0.79 7.94
CA PHE A 239 7.02 -0.63 7.70
C PHE A 239 5.88 -1.05 8.60
N SER A 240 4.81 -1.60 8.02
CA SER A 240 3.65 -2.03 8.80
C SER A 240 3.25 -3.45 8.41
N TYR A 241 3.03 -4.27 9.44
CA TYR A 241 2.65 -5.66 9.26
C TYR A 241 1.23 -5.88 9.80
N PRO A 242 0.24 -6.16 8.95
CA PRO A 242 -1.12 -6.41 9.40
C PRO A 242 -1.24 -7.80 10.03
N ILE A 243 -1.73 -7.86 11.26
CA ILE A 243 -1.88 -9.10 12.02
C ILE A 243 -3.32 -9.59 12.00
N LEU A 244 -4.29 -8.68 12.17
CA LEU A 244 -5.71 -9.01 12.33
C LEU A 244 -6.58 -7.91 11.71
N ASP A 245 -7.55 -8.27 10.88
CA ASP A 245 -8.65 -7.40 10.44
C ASP A 245 -9.97 -8.14 10.63
N VAL A 246 -10.82 -7.64 11.52
CA VAL A 246 -12.17 -8.19 11.71
C VAL A 246 -13.16 -7.08 11.41
N GLN A 247 -14.00 -7.30 10.39
CA GLN A 247 -15.01 -6.34 9.94
C GLN A 247 -16.40 -6.99 9.88
N SER A 248 -17.43 -6.33 10.42
CA SER A 248 -18.83 -6.71 10.20
C SER A 248 -19.43 -6.05 8.95
N LYS A 249 -20.40 -6.69 8.29
CA LYS A 249 -20.93 -6.27 6.96
C LYS A 249 -22.22 -5.44 7.00
N ASN A 250 -22.49 -4.76 8.10
CA ASN A 250 -23.76 -4.04 8.30
C ASN A 250 -23.56 -2.51 8.27
N ALA A 251 -24.66 -1.75 8.16
CA ALA A 251 -24.64 -0.27 8.21
C ALA A 251 -24.01 0.29 9.49
N PHE A 252 -24.08 -0.49 10.57
CA PHE A 252 -23.22 -0.37 11.73
C PHE A 252 -22.10 -1.41 11.62
N PHE A 253 -20.84 -0.97 11.55
CA PHE A 253 -19.74 -1.90 11.53
C PHE A 253 -18.60 -1.58 12.48
N VAL A 254 -18.03 -2.64 13.04
CA VAL A 254 -16.85 -2.60 13.88
C VAL A 254 -15.68 -3.15 13.07
N LYS A 255 -14.55 -2.43 13.09
CA LYS A 255 -13.26 -2.88 12.56
C LYS A 255 -12.28 -3.02 13.73
N LEU A 256 -11.55 -4.12 13.80
CA LEU A 256 -10.42 -4.28 14.72
C LEU A 256 -9.17 -4.63 13.92
N ALA A 257 -8.11 -3.88 14.16
CA ALA A 257 -6.87 -3.86 13.39
C ALA A 257 -5.67 -3.94 14.33
N ALA A 258 -4.76 -4.89 14.12
CA ALA A 258 -3.47 -4.91 14.81
C ALA A 258 -2.35 -4.79 13.78
N SER A 259 -1.53 -3.75 13.88
CA SER A 259 -0.45 -3.54 12.92
C SER A 259 0.77 -2.91 13.60
N PRO A 260 1.79 -3.70 14.00
CA PRO A 260 3.07 -3.13 14.40
C PRO A 260 3.60 -2.24 13.27
N LYS A 261 4.12 -1.07 13.66
CA LYS A 261 4.69 -0.08 12.75
C LYS A 261 6.12 0.20 13.19
N LEU A 262 7.06 0.13 12.26
CA LEU A 262 8.43 0.62 12.43
C LEU A 262 8.56 1.87 11.57
N ALA A 263 9.07 2.96 12.14
CA ALA A 263 9.29 4.20 11.42
C ALA A 263 10.73 4.71 11.61
N LEU A 264 11.31 5.15 10.50
CA LEU A 264 12.65 5.71 10.40
C LEU A 264 12.52 7.16 9.92
N ASP A 265 12.81 8.11 10.79
CA ASP A 265 12.83 9.54 10.46
C ASP A 265 14.19 9.89 9.85
N VAL A 266 14.15 10.39 8.61
CA VAL A 266 15.33 10.82 7.87
C VAL A 266 15.68 12.25 8.29
N PRO A 267 16.94 12.53 8.66
CA PRO A 267 17.39 13.87 8.95
C PRO A 267 17.04 14.86 7.84
N LYS A 268 16.91 16.13 8.22
CA LYS A 268 16.66 17.20 7.25
C LYS A 268 17.80 17.22 6.21
N ILE A 269 17.43 17.17 4.93
CA ILE A 269 18.38 17.28 3.82
C ILE A 269 19.14 18.61 3.95
N GLY A 270 20.47 18.56 3.82
CA GLY A 270 21.34 19.72 3.97
C GLY A 270 21.72 20.06 5.41
N THR A 271 21.56 19.12 6.35
CA THR A 271 22.16 19.21 7.69
C THR A 271 23.30 18.20 7.83
N ASP A 272 24.34 18.53 8.58
CA ASP A 272 25.50 17.63 8.82
C ASP A 272 25.17 16.45 9.75
N ASN A 273 23.90 16.30 10.14
CA ASN A 273 23.46 15.25 11.03
C ASN A 273 23.03 14.01 10.22
N SER A 274 23.79 12.92 10.37
CA SER A 274 23.51 11.62 9.74
C SER A 274 22.73 10.65 10.64
N ALA A 275 22.32 11.07 11.85
CA ALA A 275 21.68 10.19 12.82
C ALA A 275 20.17 10.04 12.56
N TYR A 276 19.70 8.81 12.41
CA TYR A 276 18.28 8.49 12.19
C TYR A 276 17.54 8.28 13.52
N ALA A 277 16.37 8.88 13.66
CA ALA A 277 15.47 8.54 14.77
C ALA A 277 14.62 7.33 14.37
N VAL A 278 14.65 6.29 15.20
CA VAL A 278 13.90 5.05 14.95
C VAL A 278 12.86 4.90 16.03
N ASN A 279 11.61 4.68 15.62
CA ASN A 279 10.54 4.34 16.55
C ASN A 279 9.79 3.09 16.09
N TYR A 280 9.33 2.35 17.08
CA TYR A 280 8.53 1.16 16.95
C TYR A 280 7.23 1.37 17.72
N ASN A 281 6.11 1.06 17.07
CA ASN A 281 4.77 1.27 17.58
C ASN A 281 4.03 -0.07 17.54
N LEU A 282 3.83 -0.66 18.71
CA LEU A 282 3.01 -1.86 18.90
C LEU A 282 1.59 -1.42 19.22
N GLY A 283 0.74 -1.36 18.20
CA GLY A 283 -0.61 -0.83 18.34
C GLY A 283 -1.71 -1.79 17.91
N VAL A 284 -2.81 -1.74 18.66
CA VAL A 284 -4.12 -2.21 18.24
C VAL A 284 -5.02 -0.99 18.04
N GLU A 285 -5.68 -0.95 16.90
CA GLU A 285 -6.61 0.08 16.47
C GLU A 285 -7.98 -0.59 16.32
N GLY A 286 -9.04 0.05 16.78
CA GLY A 286 -10.40 -0.37 16.51
C GLY A 286 -11.27 0.81 16.13
N SER A 287 -12.27 0.54 15.33
CA SER A 287 -13.12 1.55 14.72
C SER A 287 -14.56 1.09 14.76
N ILE A 288 -15.47 2.02 15.03
CA ILE A 288 -16.90 1.83 14.97
C ILE A 288 -17.43 2.84 13.96
N PHE A 289 -18.25 2.38 13.02
CA PHE A 289 -18.81 3.19 11.95
C PHE A 289 -20.32 3.06 11.93
N TYR A 290 -20.98 4.18 11.64
CA TYR A 290 -22.41 4.25 11.39
C TYR A 290 -22.66 5.07 10.13
N THR A 291 -23.11 4.40 9.07
CA THR A 291 -23.39 5.03 7.77
C THR A 291 -24.88 5.27 7.62
N GLY A 292 -25.27 6.53 7.35
CA GLY A 292 -26.66 6.90 7.11
C GLY A 292 -27.22 6.28 5.82
N ALA A 293 -28.54 6.26 5.67
CA ALA A 293 -29.24 5.56 4.58
C ALA A 293 -28.82 5.98 3.15
N LEU A 294 -28.31 7.19 2.96
CA LEU A 294 -27.85 7.70 1.66
C LEU A 294 -26.37 7.41 1.36
N ASN A 295 -25.63 6.77 2.27
CA ASN A 295 -24.19 6.53 2.16
C ASN A 295 -23.32 7.80 1.94
N VAL A 296 -23.89 8.99 2.09
CA VAL A 296 -23.18 10.27 1.94
C VAL A 296 -22.43 10.63 3.22
N LEU A 297 -23.03 10.36 4.39
CA LEU A 297 -22.48 10.73 5.68
C LEU A 297 -22.27 9.47 6.54
N THR A 298 -21.05 9.29 7.04
CA THR A 298 -20.69 8.20 7.96
C THR A 298 -20.09 8.78 9.23
N PHE A 299 -20.68 8.51 10.37
CA PHE A 299 -20.08 8.81 11.67
C PHE A 299 -19.10 7.70 12.04
N TYR A 300 -18.00 8.05 12.67
CA TYR A 300 -17.04 7.06 13.14
C TYR A 300 -16.40 7.44 14.46
N THR A 301 -15.99 6.40 15.19
CA THR A 301 -15.15 6.50 16.38
C THR A 301 -14.00 5.52 16.23
N ASN A 302 -12.76 6.00 16.33
CA ASN A 302 -11.58 5.16 16.35
C ASN A 302 -10.96 5.19 17.74
N PHE A 303 -10.55 4.05 18.24
CA PHE A 303 -9.71 3.93 19.42
C PHE A 303 -8.41 3.26 19.01
N ARG A 304 -7.31 3.71 19.58
CA ARG A 304 -5.98 3.12 19.38
C ARG A 304 -5.32 2.97 20.72
N PHE A 305 -4.76 1.79 20.97
CA PHE A 305 -3.93 1.50 22.13
C PHE A 305 -2.56 1.08 21.60
N ALA A 306 -1.53 1.85 21.90
CA ALA A 306 -0.20 1.56 21.38
C ALA A 306 0.89 1.75 22.42
N GLN A 307 1.89 0.86 22.40
CA GLN A 307 3.14 1.05 23.11
C GLN A 307 4.21 1.53 22.12
N LEU A 308 4.87 2.64 22.45
CA LEU A 308 5.94 3.21 21.65
C LEU A 308 7.29 3.03 22.32
N ALA A 309 8.27 2.61 21.52
CA ALA A 309 9.68 2.54 21.90
C ALA A 309 10.56 3.03 20.75
N GLY A 310 11.81 3.38 21.03
CA GLY A 310 12.72 3.84 19.99
C GLY A 310 14.17 3.88 20.44
N ASN A 311 15.03 4.47 19.61
CA ASN A 311 16.41 4.75 19.98
C ASN A 311 16.54 6.03 20.83
N GLY A 312 17.74 6.31 21.35
CA GLY A 312 17.99 7.50 22.18
C GLY A 312 17.55 8.80 21.50
N LEU A 313 17.91 8.96 20.22
CA LEU A 313 17.53 10.14 19.44
C LEU A 313 16.01 10.33 19.31
N PHE A 314 15.23 9.24 19.21
CA PHE A 314 13.77 9.32 19.26
C PHE A 314 13.27 9.92 20.58
N TYR A 315 13.80 9.46 21.71
CA TYR A 315 13.41 9.98 23.02
C TYR A 315 13.92 11.40 23.27
N ASP A 316 15.15 11.71 22.84
CA ASP A 316 15.76 13.04 22.98
C ASP A 316 14.95 14.08 22.19
N ASN A 317 14.51 13.74 20.97
CA ASN A 317 13.62 14.59 20.17
C ASN A 317 12.29 14.86 20.89
N LEU A 318 11.77 13.88 21.63
CA LEU A 318 10.54 14.00 22.42
C LEU A 318 10.78 14.63 23.81
N THR A 319 12.01 15.03 24.12
CA THR A 319 12.47 15.50 25.43
C THR A 319 12.11 14.56 26.59
N LYS A 320 12.03 13.26 26.30
CA LYS A 320 11.72 12.20 27.27
C LYS A 320 13.02 11.64 27.85
N THR A 321 13.48 12.22 28.95
CA THR A 321 14.81 12.00 29.54
C THR A 321 15.05 10.61 30.14
N ASP A 322 14.00 9.86 30.48
CA ASP A 322 14.12 8.52 31.04
C ASP A 322 14.37 7.43 29.97
N HIS A 323 14.25 7.77 28.67
CA HIS A 323 14.41 6.86 27.53
C HIS A 323 13.59 5.57 27.63
N LYS A 324 12.45 5.61 28.32
CA LYS A 324 11.57 4.44 28.50
C LYS A 324 10.47 4.40 27.44
N SER A 325 10.05 3.20 27.06
CA SER A 325 8.82 3.04 26.28
C SER A 325 7.63 3.63 27.02
N PHE A 326 6.64 4.13 26.28
CA PHE A 326 5.43 4.72 26.86
C PHE A 326 4.18 4.27 26.10
N ASN A 327 3.06 4.21 26.79
CA ASN A 327 1.76 3.94 26.20
C ASN A 327 1.14 5.24 25.67
N MET A 328 0.73 5.21 24.42
CA MET A 328 -0.02 6.25 23.75
C MET A 328 -1.34 5.66 23.25
N ASN A 329 -2.40 6.11 23.88
CA ASN A 329 -3.75 5.78 23.49
C ASN A 329 -4.37 6.99 22.81
N GLN A 330 -5.24 6.74 21.85
CA GLN A 330 -5.90 7.77 21.07
C GLN A 330 -7.37 7.40 20.90
N LEU A 331 -8.24 8.39 21.07
CA LEU A 331 -9.66 8.31 20.79
C LEU A 331 -10.00 9.39 19.77
N SER A 332 -10.51 8.99 18.62
CA SER A 332 -10.90 9.88 17.53
C SER A 332 -12.39 9.79 17.28
N PHE A 333 -13.07 10.92 17.20
CA PHE A 333 -14.48 11.01 16.81
C PHE A 333 -14.60 11.87 15.57
N GLY A 334 -15.43 11.46 14.61
CA GLY A 334 -15.53 12.20 13.38
C GLY A 334 -16.68 11.79 12.49
N PHE A 335 -16.72 12.42 11.33
CA PHE A 335 -17.61 12.04 10.24
C PHE A 335 -16.85 12.05 8.90
N ALA A 336 -17.34 11.23 7.98
CA ALA A 336 -16.84 11.10 6.62
C ALA A 336 -17.93 11.49 5.62
N ILE A 337 -17.56 12.25 4.61
CA ILE A 337 -18.42 12.63 3.48
C ILE A 337 -17.96 11.83 2.26
N THR A 338 -18.90 11.08 1.65
CA THR A 338 -18.71 10.29 0.41
C THR A 338 -17.45 9.41 0.42
N SER A 339 -17.08 8.89 1.60
CA SER A 339 -15.85 8.12 1.86
C SER A 339 -14.53 8.82 1.50
N THR A 340 -14.57 10.04 0.99
CA THR A 340 -13.43 10.77 0.40
C THR A 340 -12.85 11.75 1.40
N PHE A 341 -13.73 12.47 2.10
CA PHE A 341 -13.32 13.46 3.09
C PHE A 341 -13.64 12.96 4.48
N ARG A 342 -12.71 13.11 5.42
CA ARG A 342 -12.95 12.84 6.83
C ARG A 342 -12.57 14.05 7.66
N LEU A 343 -13.43 14.40 8.60
CA LEU A 343 -13.11 15.34 9.67
C LEU A 343 -13.15 14.57 10.99
N SER A 344 -12.14 14.73 11.84
CA SER A 344 -12.11 14.15 13.18
C SER A 344 -11.49 15.06 14.21
N TYR A 345 -11.94 14.90 15.44
CA TYR A 345 -11.26 15.36 16.63
C TYR A 345 -10.53 14.17 17.28
N ASN A 346 -9.25 14.34 17.62
CA ASN A 346 -8.40 13.32 18.23
C ASN A 346 -8.01 13.75 19.64
N TYR A 347 -8.25 12.86 20.59
CA TYR A 347 -7.90 12.98 21.99
C TYR A 347 -6.85 11.92 22.33
N TYR A 348 -5.74 12.35 22.94
CA TYR A 348 -4.64 11.46 23.33
C TYR A 348 -4.60 11.29 24.86
N PHE A 349 -4.39 10.05 25.29
CA PHE A 349 -4.31 9.67 26.70
C PHE A 349 -3.34 8.49 26.88
N GLY A 350 -3.08 8.09 28.12
CA GLY A 350 -2.15 7.00 28.42
C GLY A 350 -1.24 7.38 29.57
N ASP A 351 0.06 7.20 29.39
CA ASP A 351 1.04 7.52 30.43
C ASP A 351 1.11 9.04 30.66
N GLY A 352 1.59 9.46 31.85
CA GLY A 352 1.69 10.88 32.22
C GLY A 352 2.44 11.75 31.20
N PHE A 353 3.43 11.18 30.52
CA PHE A 353 4.14 11.85 29.43
C PHE A 353 3.19 12.22 28.27
N VAL A 354 2.29 11.31 27.88
CA VAL A 354 1.34 11.56 26.78
C VAL A 354 0.34 12.63 27.17
N THR A 355 -0.29 12.49 28.33
CA THR A 355 -1.29 13.46 28.81
C THR A 355 -0.75 14.88 28.97
N SER A 356 0.54 15.03 29.27
CA SER A 356 1.16 16.34 29.48
C SER A 356 1.78 16.96 28.22
N ASN A 357 2.02 16.18 27.15
CA ASN A 357 2.79 16.66 26.00
C ASN A 357 2.06 16.50 24.65
N PHE A 358 0.97 15.74 24.58
CA PHE A 358 0.28 15.47 23.32
C PHE A 358 -0.97 16.34 23.22
N PRO A 359 -1.01 17.28 22.27
CA PRO A 359 -2.16 18.16 22.12
C PRO A 359 -3.33 17.42 21.50
N GLN A 360 -4.53 17.91 21.78
CA GLN A 360 -5.73 17.50 21.04
C GLN A 360 -5.64 18.07 19.62
N THR A 361 -6.09 17.30 18.62
CA THR A 361 -5.99 17.73 17.23
C THR A 361 -7.31 17.62 16.50
N ILE A 362 -7.58 18.58 15.61
CA ILE A 362 -8.61 18.45 14.59
C ILE A 362 -7.90 18.05 13.30
N SER A 363 -8.39 16.99 12.66
CA SER A 363 -7.80 16.40 11.48
C SER A 363 -8.78 16.39 10.32
N PHE A 364 -8.32 16.83 9.17
CA PHE A 364 -8.99 16.67 7.89
C PHE A 364 -8.17 15.71 7.03
N THR A 365 -8.80 14.63 6.57
CA THR A 365 -8.15 13.61 5.74
C THR A 365 -8.84 13.52 4.39
N ILE A 366 -8.04 13.51 3.33
CA ILE A 366 -8.49 13.21 1.97
C ILE A 366 -8.03 11.79 1.66
N ILE A 367 -8.99 10.92 1.34
CA ILE A 367 -8.76 9.54 0.92
C ILE A 367 -8.97 9.50 -0.59
N PRO A 368 -7.91 9.28 -1.38
CA PRO A 368 -8.04 9.08 -2.82
C PRO A 368 -8.92 7.85 -3.10
N GLN A 369 -9.84 7.97 -4.06
CA GLN A 369 -10.66 6.84 -4.53
C GLN A 369 -9.92 5.99 -5.56
#